data_AF-A0A4P9VJV6-F1
#
_entry.id   AF-A0A4P9VJV6-F1
#
_cell.length_a   1.000
_cell.length_b   1.000
_cell.length_c   1.000
_cell.angle_alpha   90.00
_cell.angle_beta   90.00
_cell.angle_gamma   90.00
#
_symmetry.space_group_name_H-M   'P 1'
#
loop_
_entity.id
_entity.type
_entity.pdbx_description
1 polymer ?
#
loop_
_entity_poly.entity_id
_entity_poly.type
_entity_poly.pdbx_seq_one_letter_code
_entity_poly.pdbx_strand_id
1 'polypeptide(L)'
;MNTISSEQVSAKFNSYPPDIRQKLLYLRSLIFEAANELDASITIEESLKWGEPSYLVKGGSTIRIDWKEKNPDYCVVYFNCKTTLISTFKVLYRDIFHFEGNRAIMFNIKDSVPIAPLKHCISMALRYHRIKHLPMLGG
;
A
#
# COMPACT_ATOMS: atom_id res chain seq x y z
N MET A 1 13.00 2.98 12.26
CA MET A 1 12.64 2.71 10.85
C MET A 1 13.17 1.34 10.49
N ASN A 2 12.35 0.44 9.95
CA ASN A 2 12.80 -0.90 9.54
C ASN A 2 13.77 -0.79 8.37
N THR A 3 14.96 -1.38 8.48
CA THR A 3 15.96 -1.45 7.42
C THR A 3 15.37 -2.08 6.16
N ILE A 4 15.73 -1.59 4.97
CA ILE A 4 15.40 -2.24 3.70
C ILE A 4 16.45 -3.33 3.48
N SER A 5 16.05 -4.60 3.58
CA SER A 5 16.98 -5.73 3.49
C SER A 5 17.31 -6.15 2.06
N SER A 6 16.50 -5.73 1.07
CA SER A 6 16.72 -6.05 -0.35
C SER A 6 17.51 -4.93 -1.05
N GLU A 7 18.66 -5.27 -1.62
CA GLU A 7 19.49 -4.33 -2.38
C GLU A 7 18.73 -3.72 -3.56
N GLN A 8 17.93 -4.52 -4.27
CA GLN A 8 17.14 -4.04 -5.41
C GLN A 8 16.06 -3.04 -4.96
N VAL A 9 15.41 -3.30 -3.83
CA VAL A 9 14.41 -2.40 -3.27
C VAL A 9 15.07 -1.12 -2.76
N SER A 10 16.21 -1.23 -2.09
CA SER A 10 17.01 -0.08 -1.64
C SER A 10 17.43 0.80 -2.81
N ALA A 11 17.97 0.21 -3.88
CA ALA A 11 18.34 0.90 -5.11
C ALA A 11 17.13 1.60 -5.74
N LYS A 12 15.96 0.94 -5.78
CA LYS A 12 14.73 1.54 -6.29
C LYS A 12 14.29 2.74 -5.44
N PHE A 13 14.34 2.66 -4.11
CA PHE A 13 14.03 3.82 -3.26
C PHE A 13 15.01 4.97 -3.49
N ASN A 14 16.29 4.67 -3.69
CA ASN A 14 17.33 5.67 -3.95
C ASN A 14 17.22 6.32 -5.34
N SER A 15 16.51 5.70 -6.28
CA SER A 15 16.27 6.29 -7.60
C SER A 15 15.18 7.36 -7.61
N TYR A 16 14.36 7.47 -6.56
CA TYR A 16 13.31 8.50 -6.50
C TYR A 16 13.88 9.85 -6.06
N PRO A 17 13.28 10.98 -6.48
CA PRO A 17 13.64 12.29 -5.94
C PRO A 17 13.50 12.33 -4.41
N PRO A 18 14.30 13.12 -3.68
CA PRO A 18 14.35 13.08 -2.21
C PRO A 18 12.99 13.19 -1.51
N ASP A 19 12.15 14.16 -1.92
CA ASP A 19 10.83 14.39 -1.30
C ASP A 19 9.87 13.23 -1.57
N ILE A 20 9.93 12.66 -2.78
CA ILE A 20 9.16 11.49 -3.19
C ILE A 20 9.59 10.27 -2.39
N ARG A 21 10.90 10.05 -2.26
CA ARG A 21 11.48 8.96 -1.49
C ARG A 21 11.02 9.03 -0.04
N GLN A 22 11.03 10.22 0.58
CA GLN A 22 10.54 10.40 1.94
C GLN A 22 9.06 10.03 2.06
N LYS A 23 8.21 10.46 1.11
CA LYS A 23 6.78 10.11 1.10
C LYS A 23 6.55 8.61 0.94
N LEU A 24 7.27 7.96 0.03
CA LEU A 24 7.14 6.51 -0.20
C LEU A 24 7.68 5.70 0.99
N LEU A 25 8.77 6.12 1.62
CA LEU A 25 9.27 5.49 2.85
C LEU A 25 8.27 5.62 4.01
N TYR A 26 7.53 6.72 4.07
CA TYR A 26 6.45 6.89 5.03
C TYR A 26 5.26 5.96 4.73
N LEU A 27 4.82 5.85 3.47
CA LEU A 27 3.80 4.87 3.09
C LEU A 27 4.25 3.43 3.39
N ARG A 28 5.53 3.12 3.15
CA ARG A 28 6.14 1.85 3.55
C ARG A 28 6.04 1.65 5.06
N SER A 29 6.39 2.64 5.89
CA SER A 29 6.32 2.49 7.35
C SER A 29 4.90 2.14 7.82
N LEU A 30 3.88 2.78 7.25
CA LEU A 30 2.48 2.51 7.55
C LEU A 30 2.07 1.05 7.21
N ILE A 31 2.66 0.46 6.17
CA ILE A 31 2.42 -0.95 5.81
C ILE A 31 3.00 -1.88 6.90
N PHE A 32 4.22 -1.64 7.34
CA PHE A 32 4.86 -2.43 8.40
C PHE A 32 4.18 -2.22 9.76
N GLU A 33 3.81 -0.99 10.10
CA GLU A 33 3.07 -0.68 11.31
C GLU A 33 1.71 -1.38 11.34
N ALA A 34 0.94 -1.33 10.26
CA ALA A 34 -0.36 -2.01 10.18
C ALA A 34 -0.23 -3.54 10.29
N ALA A 35 0.85 -4.13 9.74
CA ALA A 35 1.12 -5.56 9.93
C ALA A 35 1.43 -5.89 11.40
N ASN A 36 2.28 -5.08 12.04
CA ASN A 36 2.65 -5.26 13.45
C ASN A 36 1.47 -5.04 14.40
N GLU A 37 0.58 -4.08 14.11
CA GLU A 37 -0.66 -3.84 14.85
C GLU A 37 -1.66 -4.99 14.71
N LEU A 38 -1.66 -5.69 13.58
CA LEU A 38 -2.49 -6.89 13.39
C LEU A 38 -1.96 -8.06 14.22
N ASP A 39 -0.66 -8.34 14.09
CA ASP A 39 0.04 -9.41 14.79
C ASP A 39 1.56 -9.23 14.58
N ALA A 40 2.30 -9.05 15.66
CA ALA A 40 3.76 -8.84 15.63
C ALA A 40 4.54 -10.02 15.01
N SER A 41 3.92 -11.20 14.85
CA SER A 41 4.51 -12.36 14.16
C SER A 41 4.36 -12.32 12.63
N ILE A 42 3.61 -11.36 12.08
CA ILE A 42 3.46 -11.22 10.62
C ILE A 42 4.77 -10.75 9.99
N THR A 43 5.37 -11.64 9.19
CA THR A 43 6.49 -11.30 8.33
C THR A 43 6.00 -10.79 6.98
N ILE A 44 6.44 -9.58 6.61
CA ILE A 44 6.22 -9.01 5.28
C ILE A 44 7.36 -9.44 4.35
N GLU A 45 7.02 -10.04 3.22
CA GLU A 45 7.90 -10.21 2.07
C GLU A 45 7.95 -8.90 1.28
N GLU A 46 9.13 -8.27 1.24
CA GLU A 46 9.40 -7.06 0.46
C GLU A 46 10.17 -7.41 -0.81
N SER A 47 9.64 -7.05 -1.98
CA SER A 47 10.23 -7.32 -3.29
C SER A 47 9.90 -6.22 -4.31
N LEU A 48 10.42 -6.34 -5.53
CA LEU A 48 9.97 -5.53 -6.66
C LEU A 48 9.06 -6.35 -7.57
N LYS A 49 7.87 -5.81 -7.89
CA LYS A 49 7.02 -6.32 -8.97
C LYS A 49 6.81 -5.22 -9.98
N TRP A 50 7.10 -5.49 -11.24
CA TRP A 50 7.04 -4.48 -12.31
C TRP A 50 7.93 -3.25 -12.05
N GLY A 51 9.03 -3.43 -11.31
CA GLY A 51 9.92 -2.35 -10.91
C GLY A 51 9.40 -1.47 -9.77
N GLU A 52 8.34 -1.89 -9.07
CA GLU A 52 7.69 -1.14 -8.00
C GLU A 52 7.83 -1.87 -6.64
N PRO A 53 8.16 -1.16 -5.54
CA PRO A 53 8.16 -1.73 -4.19
C PRO A 53 6.83 -2.41 -3.86
N SER A 54 6.93 -3.68 -3.49
CA SER A 54 5.80 -4.60 -3.32
C SER A 54 5.89 -5.33 -1.99
N TYR A 55 4.75 -5.46 -1.32
CA TYR A 55 4.62 -6.01 0.02
C TYR A 55 3.57 -7.10 0.03
N LEU A 56 3.94 -8.28 0.54
CA LEU A 56 3.06 -9.42 0.64
C LEU A 56 3.23 -10.10 1.99
N VAL A 57 2.14 -10.62 2.54
CA VAL A 57 2.14 -11.49 3.72
C VAL A 57 1.43 -12.79 3.37
N LYS A 58 1.75 -13.86 4.10
CA LYS A 58 1.09 -15.15 3.90
C LYS A 58 -0.42 -15.03 4.16
N GLY A 59 -1.22 -15.31 3.13
CA GLY A 59 -2.68 -15.18 3.17
C GLY A 59 -3.21 -13.75 2.98
N GLY A 60 -2.35 -12.80 2.58
CA GLY A 60 -2.74 -11.44 2.18
C GLY A 60 -2.78 -11.25 0.67
N SER A 61 -3.25 -10.08 0.25
CA SER A 61 -3.17 -9.57 -1.11
C SER A 61 -1.98 -8.60 -1.22
N THR A 62 -1.26 -8.62 -2.35
CA THR A 62 -0.10 -7.75 -2.57
C THR A 62 -0.51 -6.27 -2.54
N ILE A 63 0.25 -5.48 -1.79
CA ILE A 63 0.20 -4.01 -1.79
C ILE A 63 1.47 -3.52 -2.50
N ARG A 64 1.36 -2.50 -3.36
CA ARG A 64 2.52 -1.83 -3.94
C ARG A 64 2.47 -0.34 -3.68
N ILE A 65 3.61 0.30 -3.69
CA ILE A 65 3.70 1.76 -3.67
C ILE A 65 4.60 2.21 -4.80
N ASP A 66 4.24 3.32 -5.46
CA ASP A 66 5.08 3.89 -6.49
C ASP A 66 4.79 5.38 -6.72
N TRP A 67 5.71 6.01 -7.44
CA TRP A 67 5.59 7.34 -8.01
C TRP A 67 6.12 7.31 -9.44
N LYS A 68 5.50 8.07 -10.35
CA LYS A 68 5.88 8.09 -11.77
C LYS A 68 6.03 9.53 -12.25
N GLU A 69 7.08 9.81 -13.01
CA GLU A 69 7.35 11.15 -13.57
C GLU A 69 6.18 11.72 -14.37
N LYS A 70 5.42 10.86 -15.06
CA LYS A 70 4.21 11.25 -15.81
C LYS A 70 3.07 11.79 -14.93
N ASN A 71 3.13 11.56 -13.62
CA ASN A 71 2.17 12.07 -12.65
C ASN A 71 2.92 12.54 -11.39
N PRO A 72 3.70 13.62 -11.53
CA PRO A 72 4.74 13.96 -10.58
C PRO A 72 4.19 14.45 -9.24
N ASP A 73 2.91 14.84 -9.16
CA ASP A 73 2.29 15.36 -7.95
C ASP A 73 1.76 14.25 -7.02
N TYR A 74 1.75 12.98 -7.47
CA TYR A 74 1.07 11.90 -6.76
C TYR A 74 1.96 10.69 -6.48
N CYS A 75 1.95 10.26 -5.22
CA CYS A 75 2.36 8.91 -4.84
C CYS A 75 1.13 8.01 -4.79
N VAL A 76 1.29 6.73 -5.13
CA VAL A 76 0.17 5.81 -5.31
C VAL A 76 0.37 4.56 -4.48
N VAL A 77 -0.69 4.11 -3.79
CA VAL A 77 -0.77 2.80 -3.15
C VAL A 77 -1.67 1.90 -4.00
N TYR A 78 -1.09 0.89 -4.61
CA TYR A 78 -1.81 -0.07 -5.45
C TYR A 78 -2.22 -1.31 -4.66
N PHE A 79 -3.39 -1.81 -5.01
CA PHE A 79 -3.96 -3.06 -4.53
C PHE A 79 -4.23 -3.98 -5.72
N ASN A 80 -4.39 -5.27 -5.46
CA ASN A 80 -4.69 -6.26 -6.50
C ASN A 80 -6.05 -5.99 -7.17
N CYS A 81 -6.03 -5.71 -8.47
CA CYS A 81 -7.23 -5.39 -9.26
C CYS A 81 -8.22 -6.56 -9.42
N LYS A 82 -7.81 -7.80 -9.10
CA LYS A 82 -8.70 -8.98 -9.11
C LYS A 82 -9.45 -9.17 -7.78
N THR A 83 -9.35 -8.22 -6.86
CA THR A 83 -10.00 -8.25 -5.55
C THR A 83 -11.07 -7.17 -5.44
N THR A 84 -11.98 -7.29 -4.48
CA THR A 84 -12.96 -6.24 -4.18
C THR A 84 -12.44 -5.19 -3.19
N LEU A 85 -11.13 -5.18 -2.89
CA LEU A 85 -10.54 -4.25 -1.93
C LEU A 85 -10.84 -2.79 -2.30
N ILE A 86 -10.54 -2.37 -3.53
CA ILE A 86 -10.79 -0.98 -3.96
C ILE A 86 -12.28 -0.63 -3.93
N SER A 87 -13.17 -1.52 -4.38
CA SER A 87 -14.61 -1.26 -4.30
C SER A 87 -15.09 -1.12 -2.85
N THR A 88 -14.56 -1.95 -1.94
CA THR A 88 -14.84 -1.83 -0.50
C THR A 88 -14.34 -0.50 0.06
N PHE A 89 -13.12 -0.10 -0.30
CA PHE A 89 -12.53 1.14 0.19
C PHE A 89 -13.28 2.36 -0.30
N LYS A 90 -13.81 2.34 -1.53
CA LYS A 90 -14.68 3.41 -2.04
C LYS A 90 -15.96 3.54 -1.22
N VAL A 91 -16.56 2.44 -0.78
CA VAL A 91 -17.75 2.49 0.09
C VAL A 91 -17.41 3.13 1.43
N LEU A 92 -16.26 2.76 2.02
CA LEU A 92 -15.86 3.22 3.35
C LEU A 92 -15.30 4.65 3.35
N TYR A 93 -14.56 5.04 2.31
CA TYR A 93 -13.62 6.16 2.35
C TYR A 93 -13.63 7.03 1.08
N ARG A 94 -14.73 7.04 0.30
CA ARG A 94 -14.85 7.90 -0.91
C ARG A 94 -14.59 9.38 -0.66
N ASP A 95 -14.95 9.89 0.52
CA ASP A 95 -14.82 11.31 0.87
C ASP A 95 -13.45 11.62 1.51
N ILE A 96 -12.62 10.59 1.73
CA ILE A 96 -11.29 10.71 2.34
C ILE A 96 -10.18 10.52 1.30
N PHE A 97 -10.38 9.61 0.34
CA PHE A 97 -9.35 9.20 -0.60
C PHE A 97 -9.72 9.50 -2.05
N HIS A 98 -8.71 9.87 -2.83
CA HIS A 98 -8.77 9.84 -4.29
C HIS A 98 -8.43 8.44 -4.80
N PHE A 99 -9.31 7.85 -5.61
CA PHE A 99 -9.14 6.51 -6.17
C PHE A 99 -8.87 6.56 -7.66
N GLU A 100 -7.90 5.76 -8.13
CA GLU A 100 -7.64 5.56 -9.56
C GLU A 100 -8.25 4.23 -10.02
N GLY A 101 -9.35 4.32 -10.78
CA GLY A 101 -10.05 3.16 -11.31
C GLY A 101 -10.38 2.15 -10.21
N ASN A 102 -10.02 0.88 -10.42
CA ASN A 102 -10.22 -0.19 -9.44
C ASN A 102 -8.89 -0.76 -8.91
N ARG A 103 -7.82 0.04 -8.90
CA ARG A 103 -6.47 -0.46 -8.57
C ARG A 103 -5.71 0.32 -7.50
N ALA A 104 -6.07 1.56 -7.20
CA ALA A 104 -5.20 2.39 -6.37
C ALA A 104 -5.91 3.49 -5.56
N ILE A 105 -5.22 3.88 -4.48
CA ILE A 105 -5.43 5.12 -3.73
C ILE A 105 -4.28 6.07 -4.08
N MET A 106 -4.61 7.32 -4.40
CA MET A 106 -3.66 8.36 -4.78
C MET A 106 -3.50 9.37 -3.66
N PHE A 107 -2.25 9.77 -3.40
CA PHE A 107 -1.88 10.79 -2.42
C PHE A 107 -1.12 11.90 -3.10
N ASN A 108 -1.60 13.14 -2.99
CA ASN A 108 -0.76 14.28 -3.35
C ASN A 108 0.46 14.29 -2.42
N ILE A 109 1.64 14.59 -2.96
CA ILE A 109 2.89 14.61 -2.18
C ILE A 109 2.81 15.61 -1.03
N LYS A 110 2.12 16.74 -1.24
CA LYS A 110 2.01 17.84 -0.26
C LYS A 110 0.97 17.58 0.84
N ASP A 111 0.02 16.68 0.62
CA ASP A 111 -1.08 16.44 1.57
C ASP A 111 -0.65 15.50 2.69
N SER A 112 -1.23 15.64 3.87
CA SER A 112 -1.07 14.63 4.92
C SER A 112 -1.76 13.32 4.51
N VAL A 113 -1.20 12.19 4.95
CA VAL A 113 -1.83 10.88 4.72
C VAL A 113 -2.85 10.63 5.83
N PRO A 114 -4.13 10.34 5.53
CA PRO A 114 -5.11 9.88 6.52
C PRO A 114 -4.70 8.52 7.11
N ILE A 115 -3.93 8.55 8.20
CA ILE A 115 -3.24 7.38 8.76
C ILE A 115 -4.22 6.25 9.11
N ALA A 116 -5.24 6.53 9.92
CA ALA A 116 -6.16 5.50 10.38
C ALA A 116 -6.98 4.87 9.23
N PRO A 117 -7.58 5.64 8.30
CA PRO A 117 -8.21 5.07 7.11
C PRO A 117 -7.25 4.24 6.25
N LEU A 118 -6.01 4.70 6.06
CA LEU A 118 -5.05 3.98 5.21
C LEU A 118 -4.60 2.67 5.88
N LYS A 119 -4.30 2.70 7.18
CA LYS A 119 -3.97 1.48 7.94
C LYS A 119 -5.12 0.48 7.93
N HIS A 120 -6.38 0.93 7.94
CA HIS A 120 -7.52 0.03 7.77
C HIS A 120 -7.57 -0.63 6.39
N CYS A 121 -7.34 0.14 5.31
CA CYS A 121 -7.22 -0.41 3.95
C CYS A 121 -6.08 -1.44 3.84
N ILE A 122 -4.92 -1.12 4.40
CA ILE A 122 -3.76 -2.02 4.45
C ILE A 122 -4.10 -3.28 5.23
N SER A 123 -4.71 -3.17 6.41
CA SER A 123 -5.02 -4.32 7.27
C SER A 123 -6.01 -5.29 6.63
N MET A 124 -6.96 -4.78 5.82
CA MET A 124 -7.85 -5.60 5.00
C MET A 124 -7.08 -6.33 3.90
N ALA A 125 -6.17 -5.63 3.20
CA ALA A 125 -5.34 -6.23 2.16
C ALA A 125 -4.43 -7.33 2.73
N LEU A 126 -3.77 -7.11 3.87
CA LEU A 126 -2.88 -8.07 4.53
C LEU A 126 -3.59 -9.35 5.00
N ARG A 127 -4.90 -9.30 5.23
CA ARG A 127 -5.70 -10.47 5.65
C ARG A 127 -6.65 -10.98 4.58
N TYR A 128 -6.57 -10.45 3.36
CA TYR A 128 -7.58 -10.60 2.34
C TYR A 128 -8.07 -12.05 2.15
N HIS A 129 -7.17 -13.04 2.01
CA HIS A 129 -7.62 -14.42 1.78
C HIS A 129 -8.38 -15.04 2.95
N ARG A 130 -8.20 -14.53 4.18
CA ARG A 130 -8.95 -14.96 5.37
C ARG A 130 -10.32 -14.31 5.44
N ILE A 131 -10.47 -13.08 4.94
CA ILE A 131 -11.68 -12.26 5.09
C ILE A 131 -12.48 -12.09 3.80
N LYS A 132 -11.97 -12.58 2.66
CA LYS A 132 -12.60 -12.45 1.34
C LYS A 132 -13.93 -13.19 1.16
N HIS A 133 -14.46 -13.81 2.21
CA HIS A 133 -15.78 -14.45 2.27
C HIS A 133 -16.80 -13.55 2.96
N LEU A 134 -16.36 -12.46 3.60
CA LEU A 134 -17.23 -11.51 4.28
C LEU A 134 -17.92 -10.61 3.24
N PRO A 135 -19.14 -10.11 3.55
CA PRO A 135 -19.82 -9.15 2.69
C PRO A 135 -18.90 -7.99 2.28
N MET A 136 -19.01 -7.56 1.02
CA MET A 136 -18.17 -6.53 0.36
C MET A 136 -16.73 -6.96 0.01
N LEU A 137 -16.15 -7.99 0.65
CA LEU A 137 -14.77 -8.43 0.43
C LEU A 137 -14.61 -9.62 -0.54
N GLY A 138 -15.72 -10.02 -1.16
CA GLY A 138 -15.82 -11.19 -2.03
C GLY A 138 -16.68 -12.26 -1.38
N GLY A 139 -17.28 -13.11 -2.20
CA GLY A 139 -17.78 -14.43 -1.85
C GLY A 139 -17.06 -15.42 -2.73
#